data_AF-A0A4U9DGD2-F1
#
_entry.id   AF-A0A4U9DGD2-F1
#
_cell.length_a   1.000
_cell.length_b   1.000
_cell.length_c   1.000
_cell.angle_alpha   90.00
_cell.angle_beta   90.00
_cell.angle_gamma   90.00
#
_symmetry.space_group_name_H-M   'P 1'
#
loop_
_entity.id
_entity.type
_entity.pdbx_description
1 polymer ?
#
loop_
_entity_poly.entity_id
_entity_poly.type
_entity_poly.pdbx_seq_one_letter_code
_entity_poly.pdbx_strand_id
1 'polypeptide(L)'
;MDNIFDTSVLIGVVPNLKTSQNWLLDRFFPNVVTYETEEVAIDVDVGLRRMAPFVSPLVEGKLVESRKYQTNTFKPAYIKDKRAPDLRKPIRRQIGERIGGEYTAAEREMLNLQFEMTDQIDMINRRLEWMAASALVSGTVTVTGEGYETKVVNFGRSPDLTITLSGSDKWPLTVAAGATNTQPSDDIEDWQTTFLKESGSVATDLVFTNKSWRAFRLDTTIKDNAINFPALSPFGNQINAGPQVMKGAIYKGRWGNLTSGYITTGLLTRSIMSRSR
;
A
#
# COMPACT_ATOMS: atom_id res chain seq x y z
N MET A 1 55.06 3.07 -1.85
CA MET A 1 54.55 1.68 -1.91
C MET A 1 53.36 1.65 -1.00
N ASP A 2 52.17 1.83 -1.57
CA ASP A 2 50.93 1.80 -0.77
C ASP A 2 50.65 0.35 -0.42
N ASN A 3 50.63 0.06 0.88
CA ASN A 3 50.51 -1.28 1.41
C ASN A 3 49.08 -1.78 1.20
N ILE A 4 48.92 -2.90 0.48
CA ILE A 4 47.60 -3.42 0.07
C ILE A 4 46.73 -3.91 1.26
N PHE A 5 47.29 -3.89 2.47
CA PHE A 5 46.66 -4.30 3.72
C PHE A 5 46.34 -3.14 4.68
N ASP A 6 46.48 -1.89 4.24
CA ASP A 6 46.20 -0.73 5.10
C ASP A 6 44.69 -0.63 5.45
N THR A 7 44.32 -0.13 6.62
CA THR A 7 42.91 -0.18 7.09
C THR A 7 41.99 0.69 6.23
N SER A 8 42.53 1.78 5.67
CA SER A 8 41.89 2.63 4.67
C SER A 8 41.61 1.88 3.35
N VAL A 9 42.36 0.81 3.09
CA VAL A 9 42.25 -0.03 1.88
C VAL A 9 41.20 -1.12 2.03
N LEU A 10 40.90 -1.54 3.27
CA LEU A 10 39.94 -2.61 3.55
C LEU A 10 38.51 -2.14 3.85
N ILE A 11 38.29 -0.83 4.04
CA ILE A 11 36.95 -0.29 4.33
C ILE A 11 36.17 -0.11 3.01
N GLY A 12 35.46 -1.17 2.62
CA GLY A 12 34.42 -1.09 1.60
C GLY A 12 33.25 -0.21 2.05
N VAL A 13 32.62 0.49 1.11
CA VAL A 13 31.42 1.29 1.38
C VAL A 13 30.21 0.37 1.52
N VAL A 14 29.52 0.42 2.66
CA VAL A 14 28.26 -0.31 2.88
C VAL A 14 27.09 0.48 2.26
N PRO A 15 26.31 -0.10 1.32
CA PRO A 15 25.18 0.59 0.69
C PRO A 15 24.05 0.85 1.69
N ASN A 16 23.32 1.96 1.44
CA ASN A 16 22.01 2.14 2.07
C ASN A 16 21.01 1.16 1.44
N LEU A 17 20.39 0.32 2.28
CA LEU A 17 19.42 -0.69 1.82
C LEU A 17 17.97 -0.19 1.87
N LYS A 18 17.72 1.04 2.34
CA LYS A 18 16.39 1.66 2.46
C LYS A 18 15.92 2.27 1.14
N THR A 19 15.60 1.45 0.15
CA THR A 19 15.04 1.88 -1.14
C THR A 19 13.52 2.07 -1.08
N SER A 20 12.93 2.81 -2.03
CA SER A 20 11.47 2.87 -2.15
C SER A 20 10.89 1.50 -2.54
N GLN A 21 9.61 1.29 -2.25
CA GLN A 21 8.84 0.09 -2.61
C GLN A 21 7.50 0.57 -3.16
N ASN A 22 7.05 0.00 -4.28
CA ASN A 22 5.87 0.48 -5.02
C ASN A 22 4.75 -0.56 -5.06
N TRP A 23 4.67 -1.43 -4.04
CA TRP A 23 3.81 -2.60 -4.10
C TRP A 23 2.32 -2.24 -4.20
N LEU A 24 1.86 -1.19 -3.50
CA LEU A 24 0.46 -0.75 -3.58
C LEU A 24 0.15 -0.16 -4.95
N LEU A 25 1.07 0.66 -5.49
CA LEU A 25 0.92 1.23 -6.83
C LEU A 25 0.85 0.14 -7.89
N ASP A 26 1.82 -0.78 -7.91
CA ASP A 26 1.91 -1.83 -8.93
C ASP A 26 0.69 -2.79 -8.87
N ARG A 27 0.15 -3.04 -7.67
CA ARG A 27 -0.97 -3.98 -7.47
C ARG A 27 -2.34 -3.36 -7.70
N PHE A 28 -2.57 -2.13 -7.23
CA PHE A 28 -3.92 -1.51 -7.19
C PHE A 28 -4.07 -0.31 -8.13
N PHE A 29 -2.98 0.27 -8.63
CA PHE A 29 -2.98 1.45 -9.51
C PHE A 29 -2.07 1.25 -10.75
N PRO A 30 -2.24 0.18 -11.54
CA PRO A 30 -1.32 -0.13 -12.65
C PRO A 30 -1.46 0.80 -13.86
N ASN A 31 -2.61 1.48 -14.00
CA ASN A 31 -2.92 2.30 -15.16
C ASN A 31 -2.40 3.72 -14.97
N VAL A 32 -1.76 4.26 -16.01
CA VAL A 32 -1.27 5.64 -16.05
C VAL A 32 -2.04 6.40 -17.13
N VAL A 33 -2.57 7.56 -16.76
CA VAL A 33 -3.24 8.49 -17.67
C VAL A 33 -2.52 9.83 -17.59
N THR A 34 -2.16 10.38 -18.75
CA THR A 34 -1.49 11.67 -18.88
C THR A 34 -2.43 12.69 -19.51
N TYR A 35 -2.37 13.92 -19.02
CA TYR A 35 -3.17 15.04 -19.52
C TYR A 35 -2.23 16.13 -20.05
N GLU A 36 -2.63 16.81 -21.12
CA GLU A 36 -1.93 17.99 -21.64
C GLU A 36 -2.34 19.28 -20.90
N THR A 37 -3.50 19.26 -20.24
CA THR A 37 -4.03 20.35 -19.42
C THR A 37 -3.59 20.23 -17.96
N GLU A 38 -3.62 21.35 -17.23
CA GLU A 38 -3.30 21.36 -15.80
C GLU A 38 -4.37 20.67 -14.93
N GLU A 39 -5.56 20.43 -15.48
CA GLU A 39 -6.69 19.82 -14.78
C GLU A 39 -6.87 18.35 -15.19
N VAL A 40 -7.16 17.52 -14.19
CA VAL A 40 -7.46 16.09 -14.33
C VAL A 40 -8.92 15.87 -13.95
N ALA A 41 -9.71 15.31 -14.85
CA ALA A 41 -11.08 14.90 -14.58
C ALA A 41 -11.10 13.48 -14.01
N ILE A 42 -11.66 13.31 -12.81
CA ILE A 42 -11.86 12.01 -12.18
C ILE A 42 -13.36 11.73 -12.17
N ASP A 43 -13.77 10.72 -12.94
CA ASP A 43 -15.14 10.23 -12.94
C ASP A 43 -15.33 9.18 -11.85
N VAL A 44 -16.20 9.48 -10.88
CA VAL A 44 -16.61 8.54 -9.84
C VAL A 44 -18.02 8.07 -10.16
N ASP A 45 -18.15 6.78 -10.51
CA ASP A 45 -19.43 6.11 -10.65
C ASP A 45 -19.83 5.43 -9.33
N VAL A 46 -20.77 6.04 -8.60
CA VAL A 46 -21.38 5.43 -7.41
C VAL A 46 -22.70 4.77 -7.82
N GLY A 47 -22.62 3.50 -8.22
CA GLY A 47 -23.76 2.72 -8.66
C GLY A 47 -24.57 2.13 -7.50
N LEU A 48 -25.83 2.57 -7.33
CA LEU A 48 -26.78 1.96 -6.40
C LEU A 48 -27.50 0.78 -7.08
N ARG A 49 -27.78 -0.29 -6.31
CA ARG A 49 -28.64 -1.39 -6.76
C ARG A 49 -30.10 -0.89 -6.80
N ARG A 50 -30.67 -0.76 -8.00
CA ARG A 50 -32.04 -0.29 -8.22
C ARG A 50 -32.91 -1.44 -8.71
N MET A 51 -34.15 -1.49 -8.23
CA MET A 51 -35.17 -2.41 -8.73
C MET A 51 -36.09 -1.66 -9.71
N ALA A 52 -36.52 -2.36 -10.78
CA ALA A 52 -37.49 -1.81 -11.70
C ALA A 52 -38.87 -1.69 -11.03
N PRO A 53 -39.61 -0.59 -11.25
CA PRO A 53 -40.96 -0.45 -10.71
C PRO A 53 -41.92 -1.38 -11.44
N PHE A 54 -42.82 -2.04 -10.69
CA PHE A 54 -43.97 -2.72 -11.30
C PHE A 54 -45.01 -1.69 -11.73
N VAL A 55 -45.50 -1.79 -12.96
CA VAL A 55 -46.55 -0.91 -13.49
C VAL A 55 -47.63 -1.75 -14.17
N SER A 56 -48.89 -1.38 -13.96
CA SER A 56 -50.04 -2.02 -14.60
C SER A 56 -49.99 -1.80 -16.13
N PRO A 57 -50.35 -2.79 -16.97
CA PRO A 57 -50.30 -2.66 -18.43
C PRO A 57 -51.13 -1.50 -19.02
N LEU A 58 -52.08 -0.99 -18.26
CA LEU A 58 -53.01 0.08 -18.65
C LEU A 58 -52.51 1.49 -18.28
N VAL A 59 -51.37 1.62 -17.59
CA VAL A 59 -50.85 2.89 -17.10
C VAL A 59 -49.43 3.10 -17.62
N GLU A 60 -49.10 4.33 -18.01
CA GLU A 60 -47.76 4.69 -18.47
C GLU A 60 -46.70 4.45 -17.38
N GLY A 61 -45.54 3.95 -17.81
CA GLY A 61 -44.42 3.62 -16.94
C GLY A 61 -43.92 4.83 -16.14
N LYS A 62 -43.48 4.58 -14.90
CA LYS A 62 -42.81 5.63 -14.11
C LYS A 62 -41.41 5.88 -14.66
N LEU A 63 -41.06 7.16 -14.84
CA LEU A 63 -39.71 7.56 -15.21
C LEU A 63 -38.72 7.18 -14.09
N VAL A 64 -37.71 6.37 -14.42
CA VAL A 64 -36.63 6.00 -13.52
C VAL A 64 -35.43 6.89 -13.84
N GLU A 65 -34.87 7.58 -12.83
CA GLU A 65 -33.67 8.39 -13.03
C GLU A 65 -32.51 7.55 -13.56
N SER A 66 -31.72 8.12 -14.48
CA SER A 66 -30.49 7.50 -14.98
C SER A 66 -29.41 7.44 -13.88
N ARG A 67 -28.33 6.70 -14.16
CA ARG A 67 -27.13 6.68 -13.32
C ARG A 67 -26.47 8.07 -13.37
N LYS A 68 -26.15 8.63 -12.21
CA LYS A 68 -25.47 9.92 -12.11
C LYS A 68 -23.97 9.66 -12.03
N TYR A 69 -23.21 10.21 -12.98
CA TYR A 69 -21.75 10.25 -12.91
C TYR A 69 -21.35 11.55 -12.21
N GLN A 70 -20.43 11.46 -11.23
CA GLN A 70 -19.81 12.64 -10.64
C GLN A 70 -18.43 12.82 -11.26
N THR A 71 -18.31 13.79 -12.16
CA THR A 71 -17.01 14.23 -12.70
C THR A 71 -16.45 15.30 -11.79
N ASN A 72 -15.42 14.95 -11.03
CA ASN A 72 -14.69 15.91 -10.21
C ASN A 72 -13.41 16.31 -10.95
N THR A 73 -13.36 17.55 -11.41
CA THR A 73 -12.15 18.14 -11.99
C THR A 73 -11.22 18.60 -10.86
N PHE A 74 -9.98 18.14 -10.90
CA PHE A 74 -8.96 18.41 -9.88
C PHE A 74 -7.65 18.84 -10.54
N LYS A 75 -7.09 19.95 -10.09
CA LYS A 75 -5.72 20.34 -10.41
C LYS A 75 -4.76 19.67 -9.42
N PRO A 76 -3.89 18.74 -9.84
CA PRO A 76 -2.96 18.07 -8.95
C PRO A 76 -1.84 18.99 -8.48
N ALA A 77 -1.27 18.67 -7.31
CA ALA A 77 -0.07 19.35 -6.83
C ALA A 77 1.16 18.87 -7.60
N TYR A 78 2.05 19.81 -7.92
CA TYR A 78 3.34 19.48 -8.50
C TYR A 78 4.29 18.94 -7.43
N ILE A 79 4.89 17.78 -7.69
CA ILE A 79 6.00 17.24 -6.91
C ILE A 79 7.29 17.61 -7.65
N LYS A 80 8.01 18.60 -7.14
CA LYS A 80 9.27 19.10 -7.74
C LYS A 80 10.35 19.09 -6.68
N ASP A 81 11.27 18.12 -6.75
CA ASP A 81 12.51 18.17 -5.98
C ASP A 81 13.61 18.84 -6.81
N LYS A 82 14.17 19.94 -6.29
CA LYS A 82 15.29 20.66 -6.90
C LYS A 82 16.48 20.61 -5.97
N ARG A 83 17.59 20.06 -6.46
CA ARG A 83 18.88 20.02 -5.77
C ARG A 83 19.91 20.79 -6.55
N ALA A 84 20.75 21.56 -5.86
CA ALA A 84 21.95 22.13 -6.46
C ALA A 84 23.08 21.11 -6.33
N PRO A 85 23.68 20.63 -7.44
CA PRO A 85 24.81 19.71 -7.36
C PRO A 85 26.00 20.43 -6.73
N ASP A 86 26.50 19.89 -5.61
CA ASP A 86 27.72 20.39 -4.99
C ASP A 86 28.94 19.84 -5.75
N LEU A 87 29.54 20.68 -6.59
CA LEU A 87 30.72 20.36 -7.39
C LEU A 87 31.98 20.08 -6.55
N ARG A 88 31.98 20.46 -5.26
CA ARG A 88 33.08 20.22 -4.32
C ARG A 88 32.87 18.96 -3.48
N LYS A 89 31.69 18.33 -3.57
CA LYS A 89 31.41 17.07 -2.88
C LYS A 89 32.42 16.03 -3.36
N PRO A 90 33.20 15.41 -2.46
CA PRO A 90 34.15 14.38 -2.85
C PRO A 90 33.41 13.34 -3.66
N ILE A 91 33.93 13.01 -4.85
CA ILE A 91 33.30 11.97 -5.66
C ILE A 91 33.33 10.69 -4.86
N ARG A 92 32.13 10.19 -4.56
CA ARG A 92 31.97 8.97 -3.80
C ARG A 92 32.54 7.83 -4.62
N ARG A 93 33.46 7.08 -4.02
CA ARG A 93 33.93 5.82 -4.59
C ARG A 93 32.75 4.87 -4.74
N GLN A 94 32.67 4.19 -5.88
CA GLN A 94 31.64 3.18 -6.07
C GLN A 94 31.93 1.94 -5.24
N ILE A 95 30.87 1.20 -4.92
CA ILE A 95 30.98 -0.07 -4.20
C ILE A 95 31.74 -1.05 -5.10
N GLY A 96 32.87 -1.57 -4.60
CA GLY A 96 33.73 -2.49 -5.34
C GLY A 96 34.84 -1.83 -6.16
N GLU A 97 34.92 -0.49 -6.21
CA GLU A 97 35.98 0.22 -6.94
C GLU A 97 37.35 -0.05 -6.30
N ARG A 98 38.33 -0.47 -7.12
CA ARG A 98 39.72 -0.66 -6.68
C ARG A 98 40.31 0.64 -6.12
N ILE A 99 41.19 0.49 -5.15
CA ILE A 99 41.88 1.61 -4.54
C ILE A 99 42.96 2.07 -5.52
N GLY A 100 42.87 3.35 -5.91
CA GLY A 100 43.62 3.91 -7.03
C GLY A 100 42.70 4.50 -8.12
N GLY A 101 41.43 4.09 -8.15
CA GLY A 101 40.42 4.65 -9.04
C GLY A 101 40.39 3.98 -10.43
N GLU A 102 39.22 3.54 -10.85
CA GLU A 102 38.97 3.00 -12.20
C GLU A 102 38.32 4.04 -13.14
N TYR A 103 37.63 5.03 -12.56
CA TYR A 103 36.87 6.03 -13.31
C TYR A 103 37.59 7.37 -13.41
N THR A 104 37.45 8.00 -14.57
CA THR A 104 37.88 9.39 -14.80
C THR A 104 37.07 10.37 -13.92
N ALA A 105 37.58 11.59 -13.73
CA ALA A 105 36.86 12.63 -12.98
C ALA A 105 35.48 12.96 -13.57
N ALA A 106 35.35 12.91 -14.91
CA ALA A 106 34.09 13.16 -15.61
C ALA A 106 33.08 12.02 -15.41
N GLU A 107 33.50 10.75 -15.54
CA GLU A 107 32.62 9.60 -15.27
C GLU A 107 32.14 9.60 -13.82
N ARG A 108 33.03 9.98 -12.91
CA ARG A 108 32.73 10.14 -11.49
C ARG A 108 31.68 11.22 -11.20
N GLU A 109 31.77 12.37 -11.86
CA GLU A 109 30.76 13.41 -11.77
C GLU A 109 29.38 12.89 -12.24
N MET A 110 29.34 12.17 -13.37
CA MET A 110 28.11 11.56 -13.88
C MET A 110 27.50 10.55 -12.90
N LEU A 111 28.33 9.74 -12.23
CA LEU A 111 27.87 8.76 -11.24
C LEU A 111 27.29 9.42 -9.99
N ASN A 112 27.90 10.51 -9.52
CA ASN A 112 27.33 11.32 -8.44
C ASN A 112 25.96 11.91 -8.84
N LEU A 113 25.84 12.41 -10.06
CA LEU A 113 24.57 12.93 -10.57
C LEU A 113 23.51 11.82 -10.63
N GLN A 114 23.86 10.65 -11.15
CA GLN A 114 22.95 9.49 -11.19
C GLN A 114 22.49 9.09 -9.79
N PHE A 115 23.38 9.11 -8.79
CA PHE A 115 23.03 8.82 -7.40
C PHE A 115 21.98 9.80 -6.85
N GLU A 116 22.18 11.09 -7.06
CA GLU A 116 21.20 12.12 -6.64
C GLU A 116 19.88 11.95 -7.39
N MET A 117 19.89 11.74 -8.71
CA MET A 117 18.68 11.49 -9.51
C MET A 117 17.92 10.23 -9.04
N THR A 118 18.65 9.19 -8.67
CA THR A 118 18.05 7.95 -8.15
C THR A 118 17.32 8.23 -6.84
N ASP A 119 17.93 8.99 -5.93
CA ASP A 119 17.30 9.40 -4.67
C ASP A 119 16.04 10.25 -4.90
N GLN A 120 16.06 11.14 -5.91
CA GLN A 120 14.89 11.93 -6.30
C GLN A 120 13.72 11.05 -6.78
N ILE A 121 13.99 10.09 -7.65
CA ILE A 121 12.98 9.11 -8.12
C ILE A 121 12.44 8.31 -6.94
N ASP A 122 13.32 7.88 -6.04
CA ASP A 122 12.99 7.14 -4.82
C ASP A 122 12.05 7.94 -3.90
N MET A 123 12.21 9.26 -3.81
CA MET A 123 11.31 10.14 -3.05
C MET A 123 9.95 10.32 -3.72
N ILE A 124 9.94 10.48 -5.05
CA ILE A 124 8.69 10.57 -5.83
C ILE A 124 7.89 9.28 -5.65
N ASN A 125 8.52 8.12 -5.80
CA ASN A 125 7.92 6.81 -5.60
C ASN A 125 7.32 6.66 -4.19
N ARG A 126 8.05 7.07 -3.14
CA ARG A 126 7.51 7.06 -1.76
C ARG A 126 6.30 7.97 -1.60
N ARG A 127 6.27 9.13 -2.27
CA ARG A 127 5.13 10.04 -2.25
C ARG A 127 3.90 9.41 -2.91
N LEU A 128 4.08 8.81 -4.08
CA LEU A 128 3.01 8.12 -4.80
C LEU A 128 2.47 6.92 -4.01
N GLU A 129 3.36 6.12 -3.41
CA GLU A 129 2.97 4.97 -2.59
C GLU A 129 2.19 5.43 -1.33
N TRP A 130 2.57 6.56 -0.73
CA TRP A 130 1.81 7.16 0.36
C TRP A 130 0.42 7.64 -0.09
N MET A 131 0.29 8.23 -1.28
CA MET A 131 -1.00 8.63 -1.85
C MET A 131 -1.89 7.41 -2.11
N ALA A 132 -1.33 6.35 -2.69
CA ALA A 132 -2.03 5.08 -2.90
C ALA A 132 -2.54 4.50 -1.58
N ALA A 133 -1.71 4.47 -0.53
CA ALA A 133 -2.14 4.01 0.78
C ALA A 133 -3.25 4.87 1.40
N SER A 134 -3.15 6.20 1.29
CA SER A 134 -4.19 7.11 1.78
C SER A 134 -5.52 6.88 1.06
N ALA A 135 -5.49 6.72 -0.27
CA ALA A 135 -6.67 6.43 -1.07
C ALA A 135 -7.32 5.09 -0.69
N LEU A 136 -6.54 4.02 -0.55
CA LEU A 136 -7.04 2.69 -0.19
C LEU A 136 -7.58 2.63 1.24
N VAL A 137 -6.90 3.25 2.21
CA VAL A 137 -7.24 3.13 3.64
C VAL A 137 -8.34 4.10 4.05
N SER A 138 -8.33 5.34 3.55
CA SER A 138 -9.29 6.38 3.98
C SER A 138 -10.33 6.74 2.93
N GLY A 139 -10.16 6.32 1.67
CA GLY A 139 -10.99 6.81 0.56
C GLY A 139 -10.74 8.27 0.21
N THR A 140 -9.74 8.91 0.82
CA THR A 140 -9.39 10.30 0.61
C THR A 140 -7.87 10.51 0.53
N VAL A 141 -7.44 11.56 -0.17
CA VAL A 141 -6.05 11.99 -0.19
C VAL A 141 -6.02 13.48 0.11
N THR A 142 -5.39 13.84 1.23
CA THR A 142 -5.20 15.25 1.58
C THR A 142 -3.86 15.72 1.01
N VAL A 143 -3.90 16.51 -0.04
CA VAL A 143 -2.72 17.07 -0.70
C VAL A 143 -2.42 18.43 -0.06
N THR A 144 -1.27 18.53 0.59
CA THR A 144 -0.76 19.76 1.22
C THR A 144 0.66 20.02 0.75
N GLY A 145 1.03 21.28 0.60
CA GLY A 145 2.37 21.69 0.20
C GLY A 145 2.62 23.15 0.54
N GLU A 146 3.90 23.51 0.66
CA GLU A 146 4.28 24.91 0.80
C GLU A 146 3.91 25.68 -0.48
N GLY A 147 3.16 26.77 -0.34
CA GLY A 147 2.61 27.52 -1.49
C GLY A 147 1.50 26.80 -2.25
N TYR A 148 0.96 25.69 -1.72
CA TYR A 148 -0.17 24.97 -2.30
C TYR A 148 -1.31 24.87 -1.29
N GLU A 149 -2.51 25.34 -1.68
CA GLU A 149 -3.69 25.26 -0.82
C GLU A 149 -4.01 23.82 -0.49
N THR A 150 -4.36 23.55 0.77
CA THR A 150 -4.73 22.21 1.21
C THR A 150 -5.99 21.76 0.49
N LYS A 151 -5.89 20.70 -0.32
CA LYS A 151 -7.04 20.11 -1.01
C LYS A 151 -7.24 18.68 -0.59
N VAL A 152 -8.49 18.33 -0.33
CA VAL A 152 -8.90 16.96 -0.02
C VAL A 152 -9.54 16.38 -1.28
N VAL A 153 -8.90 15.37 -1.86
CA VAL A 153 -9.49 14.55 -2.92
C VAL A 153 -10.28 13.44 -2.24
N ASN A 154 -11.60 13.42 -2.44
CA ASN A 154 -12.49 12.40 -1.88
C ASN A 154 -13.04 11.53 -3.02
N PHE A 155 -12.85 10.22 -2.92
CA PHE A 155 -13.31 9.25 -3.91
C PHE A 155 -14.73 8.72 -3.64
N GLY A 156 -15.43 9.26 -2.63
CA GLY A 156 -16.82 8.92 -2.34
C GLY A 156 -17.00 7.54 -1.69
N ARG A 157 -15.98 7.04 -0.99
CA ARG A 157 -16.09 5.75 -0.29
C ARG A 157 -17.13 5.83 0.83
N SER A 158 -18.00 4.82 0.91
CA SER A 158 -18.99 4.69 1.98
C SER A 158 -18.33 4.71 3.37
N PRO A 159 -18.82 5.52 4.33
CA PRO A 159 -18.29 5.56 5.70
C PRO A 159 -18.31 4.20 6.41
N ASP A 160 -19.28 3.35 6.08
CA ASP A 160 -19.47 2.01 6.68
C ASP A 160 -18.30 1.06 6.39
N LEU A 161 -17.49 1.36 5.37
CA LEU A 161 -16.28 0.61 5.03
C LEU A 161 -15.05 1.06 5.85
N THR A 162 -15.21 2.02 6.76
CA THR A 162 -14.14 2.52 7.64
C THR A 162 -14.39 2.07 9.08
N ILE A 163 -13.91 0.87 9.39
CA ILE A 163 -14.26 0.18 10.64
C ILE A 163 -13.16 0.39 11.68
N THR A 164 -13.56 0.76 12.90
CA THR A 164 -12.64 0.94 14.03
C THR A 164 -12.96 -0.06 15.14
N LEU A 165 -12.07 -1.03 15.35
CA LEU A 165 -12.17 -1.96 16.47
C LEU A 165 -11.71 -1.29 17.78
N SER A 166 -12.58 -1.29 18.78
CA SER A 166 -12.33 -0.63 20.07
C SER A 166 -12.74 -1.52 21.25
N GLY A 167 -12.29 -1.20 22.47
CA GLY A 167 -12.67 -1.97 23.66
C GLY A 167 -12.39 -3.47 23.54
N SER A 168 -13.42 -4.28 23.84
CA SER A 168 -13.44 -5.75 23.72
C SER A 168 -13.44 -6.26 22.29
N ASP A 169 -13.71 -5.40 21.30
CA ASP A 169 -13.81 -5.80 19.89
C ASP A 169 -12.42 -5.87 19.23
N LYS A 170 -11.37 -5.48 19.95
CA LYS A 170 -9.99 -5.59 19.46
C LYS A 170 -9.57 -7.04 19.41
N TRP A 171 -9.06 -7.46 18.25
CA TRP A 171 -8.47 -8.79 18.10
C TRP A 171 -7.39 -9.05 19.14
N PRO A 172 -7.48 -10.16 19.89
CA PRO A 172 -6.57 -10.44 20.98
C PRO A 172 -5.17 -10.74 20.44
N LEU A 173 -4.15 -10.19 21.11
CA LEU A 173 -2.73 -10.51 20.83
C LEU A 173 -2.22 -11.72 21.63
N THR A 174 -3.07 -12.22 22.52
CA THR A 174 -2.82 -13.38 23.38
C THR A 174 -4.14 -14.10 23.59
N VAL A 175 -4.17 -15.41 23.32
CA VAL A 175 -5.33 -16.26 23.56
C VAL A 175 -4.91 -17.33 24.58
N ALA A 176 -5.72 -17.55 25.60
CA ALA A 176 -5.43 -18.56 26.62
C ALA A 176 -5.37 -19.96 25.99
N ALA A 177 -4.51 -20.84 26.52
CA ALA A 177 -4.40 -22.20 26.01
C ALA A 177 -5.75 -22.93 26.16
N GLY A 178 -6.25 -23.50 25.05
CA GLY A 178 -7.54 -24.19 25.02
C GLY A 178 -8.76 -23.29 24.87
N ALA A 179 -8.61 -21.96 24.87
CA ALA A 179 -9.71 -21.05 24.56
C ALA A 179 -9.93 -20.95 23.04
N THR A 180 -11.20 -20.85 22.64
CA THR A 180 -11.61 -20.57 21.26
C THR A 180 -11.55 -19.07 20.98
N ASN A 181 -11.10 -18.71 19.79
CA ASN A 181 -11.06 -17.33 19.32
C ASN A 181 -11.34 -17.31 17.81
N THR A 182 -12.52 -16.88 17.41
CA THR A 182 -12.98 -16.82 16.01
C THR A 182 -13.19 -15.39 15.51
N GLN A 183 -13.04 -14.41 16.41
CA GLN A 183 -13.39 -13.02 16.16
C GLN A 183 -12.72 -12.45 14.90
N PRO A 184 -11.42 -12.68 14.60
CA PRO A 184 -10.84 -12.18 13.35
C PRO A 184 -11.50 -12.74 12.09
N SER A 185 -11.88 -14.02 12.07
CA SER A 185 -12.53 -14.64 10.91
C SER A 185 -13.96 -14.14 10.74
N ASP A 186 -14.71 -14.06 11.85
CA ASP A 186 -16.09 -13.56 11.86
C ASP A 186 -16.15 -12.10 11.39
N ASP A 187 -15.26 -11.25 11.92
CA ASP A 187 -15.15 -9.84 11.51
C ASP A 187 -14.85 -9.70 10.00
N ILE A 188 -13.94 -10.52 9.47
CA ILE A 188 -13.59 -10.46 8.04
C ILE A 188 -14.78 -10.87 7.16
N GLU A 189 -15.55 -11.88 7.55
CA GLU A 189 -16.75 -12.30 6.81
C GLU A 189 -17.82 -11.20 6.78
N ASP A 190 -18.04 -10.52 7.92
CA ASP A 190 -18.94 -9.37 8.01
C ASP A 190 -18.46 -8.19 7.16
N TRP A 191 -17.16 -7.90 7.18
CA TRP A 191 -16.57 -6.81 6.39
C TRP A 191 -16.63 -7.10 4.90
N GLN A 192 -16.39 -8.35 4.46
CA GLN A 192 -16.56 -8.75 3.07
C GLN A 192 -18.01 -8.62 2.62
N THR A 193 -18.96 -9.01 3.48
CA THR A 193 -20.39 -8.89 3.19
C THR A 193 -20.80 -7.42 3.05
N THR A 194 -20.30 -6.55 3.93
CA THR A 194 -20.54 -5.10 3.87
C THR A 194 -19.91 -4.50 2.60
N PHE A 195 -18.69 -4.90 2.26
CA PHE A 195 -18.01 -4.49 1.03
C PHE A 195 -18.82 -4.87 -0.22
N LEU A 196 -19.36 -6.09 -0.28
CA LEU A 196 -20.19 -6.54 -1.40
C LEU A 196 -21.52 -5.78 -1.51
N LYS A 197 -22.12 -5.40 -0.37
CA LYS A 197 -23.35 -4.59 -0.33
C LYS A 197 -23.11 -3.19 -0.90
N GLU A 198 -22.07 -2.51 -0.42
CA GLU A 198 -21.78 -1.11 -0.77
C GLU A 198 -21.12 -0.95 -2.15
N SER A 199 -20.16 -1.82 -2.50
CA SER A 199 -19.41 -1.70 -3.75
C SER A 199 -19.95 -2.55 -4.90
N GLY A 200 -20.73 -3.59 -4.60
CA GLY A 200 -21.13 -4.59 -5.58
C GLY A 200 -20.02 -5.54 -6.06
N SER A 201 -18.79 -5.37 -5.56
CA SER A 201 -17.63 -6.20 -5.92
C SER A 201 -17.25 -7.17 -4.79
N VAL A 202 -16.48 -8.21 -5.14
CA VAL A 202 -15.99 -9.20 -4.18
C VAL A 202 -14.54 -8.87 -3.82
N ALA A 203 -14.24 -8.76 -2.53
CA ALA A 203 -12.88 -8.55 -2.06
C ALA A 203 -12.02 -9.80 -2.31
N THR A 204 -10.88 -9.62 -2.97
CA THR A 204 -9.92 -10.70 -3.32
C THR A 204 -8.68 -10.70 -2.46
N ASP A 205 -8.20 -9.54 -2.01
CA ASP A 205 -6.92 -9.42 -1.31
C ASP A 205 -7.10 -8.85 0.11
N LEU A 206 -6.46 -9.47 1.10
CA LEU A 206 -6.35 -8.95 2.47
C LEU A 206 -4.91 -8.50 2.75
N VAL A 207 -4.76 -7.23 3.12
CA VAL A 207 -3.45 -6.63 3.44
C VAL A 207 -3.38 -6.35 4.94
N PHE A 208 -2.39 -6.92 5.61
CA PHE A 208 -2.24 -6.79 7.05
C PHE A 208 -1.01 -5.98 7.44
N THR A 209 -1.12 -5.23 8.53
CA THR A 209 0.06 -4.79 9.29
C THR A 209 0.61 -5.95 10.12
N ASN A 210 1.87 -5.85 10.55
CA ASN A 210 2.49 -6.84 11.44
C ASN A 210 1.66 -7.13 12.71
N LYS A 211 1.02 -6.11 13.29
CA LYS A 211 0.23 -6.26 14.52
C LYS A 211 -1.07 -7.02 14.25
N SER A 212 -1.79 -6.64 13.19
CA SER A 212 -3.03 -7.30 12.78
C SER A 212 -2.78 -8.75 12.38
N TRP A 213 -1.71 -9.02 11.63
CA TRP A 213 -1.32 -10.38 11.26
C TRP A 213 -1.06 -11.27 12.48
N ARG A 214 -0.37 -10.75 13.49
CA ARG A 214 -0.10 -11.50 14.72
C ARG A 214 -1.37 -11.88 15.46
N ALA A 215 -2.37 -11.01 15.50
CA ALA A 215 -3.66 -11.29 16.11
C ALA A 215 -4.48 -12.30 15.26
N PHE A 216 -4.54 -12.08 13.95
CA PHE A 216 -5.23 -12.96 12.99
C PHE A 216 -4.73 -14.41 13.06
N ARG A 217 -3.42 -14.62 13.18
CA ARG A 217 -2.83 -15.97 13.30
C ARG A 217 -3.20 -16.71 14.60
N LEU A 218 -3.74 -16.01 15.60
CA LEU A 218 -4.21 -16.61 16.85
C LEU A 218 -5.69 -17.02 16.79
N ASP A 219 -6.37 -16.76 15.69
CA ASP A 219 -7.70 -17.31 15.44
C ASP A 219 -7.63 -18.84 15.38
N THR A 220 -8.49 -19.51 16.14
CA THR A 220 -8.50 -20.97 16.24
C THR A 220 -8.91 -21.64 14.94
N THR A 221 -9.85 -21.05 14.18
CA THR A 221 -10.27 -21.60 12.89
C THR A 221 -9.12 -21.59 11.88
N ILE A 222 -8.29 -20.56 11.94
CA ILE A 222 -7.15 -20.39 11.03
C ILE A 222 -5.99 -21.27 11.46
N LYS A 223 -5.68 -21.26 12.76
CA LYS A 223 -4.63 -22.09 13.35
C LYS A 223 -4.85 -23.57 13.00
N ASP A 224 -6.07 -24.06 13.15
CA ASP A 224 -6.35 -25.46 12.92
C ASP A 224 -6.47 -25.76 11.42
N ASN A 225 -7.29 -25.02 10.67
CA ASN A 225 -7.58 -25.39 9.27
C ASN A 225 -6.51 -24.96 8.26
N ALA A 226 -5.87 -23.80 8.45
CA ALA A 226 -4.96 -23.23 7.44
C ALA A 226 -3.48 -23.36 7.78
N ILE A 227 -3.13 -23.57 9.06
CA ILE A 227 -1.74 -23.61 9.53
C ILE A 227 -1.33 -25.02 9.95
N ASN A 228 -2.12 -25.70 10.79
CA ASN A 228 -1.77 -27.03 11.31
C ASN A 228 -2.14 -28.16 10.34
N PHE A 229 -3.29 -28.05 9.66
CA PHE A 229 -3.78 -29.09 8.75
C PHE A 229 -3.86 -28.71 7.25
N PRO A 230 -2.89 -27.98 6.66
CA PRO A 230 -2.95 -27.62 5.23
C PRO A 230 -2.89 -28.85 4.30
N ALA A 231 -2.32 -29.98 4.75
CA ALA A 231 -2.22 -31.21 3.99
C ALA A 231 -3.57 -31.94 3.78
N LEU A 232 -4.58 -31.67 4.60
CA LEU A 232 -5.93 -32.24 4.45
C LEU A 232 -6.78 -31.47 3.41
N SER A 233 -6.30 -30.32 2.92
CA SER A 233 -6.96 -29.53 1.87
C SER A 233 -5.94 -28.97 0.86
N PRO A 234 -5.45 -29.79 -0.10
CA PRO A 234 -4.39 -29.41 -1.04
C PRO A 234 -4.73 -28.21 -1.95
N PHE A 235 -6.02 -27.95 -2.16
CA PHE A 235 -6.54 -26.83 -2.98
C PHE A 235 -7.32 -25.79 -2.16
N GLY A 236 -7.36 -25.94 -0.83
CA GLY A 236 -8.12 -25.08 0.07
C GLY A 236 -7.26 -24.03 0.77
N ASN A 237 -7.60 -23.78 2.03
CA ASN A 237 -6.97 -22.74 2.84
C ASN A 237 -5.56 -23.13 3.26
N GLN A 238 -4.57 -22.36 2.86
CA GLN A 238 -3.16 -22.62 3.15
C GLN A 238 -2.47 -21.34 3.53
N ILE A 239 -1.95 -21.26 4.76
CA ILE A 239 -1.30 -20.08 5.28
C ILE A 239 0.09 -20.44 5.84
N ASN A 240 1.10 -19.72 5.37
CA ASN A 240 2.45 -19.80 5.90
C ASN A 240 2.57 -18.98 7.19
N ALA A 241 2.48 -19.67 8.33
CA ALA A 241 2.66 -19.07 9.65
C ALA A 241 4.11 -18.67 9.97
N GLY A 242 5.09 -19.13 9.19
CA GLY A 242 6.51 -18.94 9.45
C GLY A 242 6.94 -17.47 9.44
N PRO A 243 7.94 -17.10 10.26
CA PRO A 243 8.55 -15.79 10.18
C PRO A 243 9.22 -15.62 8.81
N GLN A 244 8.88 -14.54 8.12
CA GLN A 244 9.51 -14.15 6.87
C GLN A 244 9.74 -12.64 6.93
N VAL A 245 10.89 -12.21 6.43
CA VAL A 245 11.24 -10.80 6.34
C VAL A 245 11.74 -10.56 4.93
N MET A 246 11.03 -9.72 4.18
CA MET A 246 11.40 -9.29 2.85
C MET A 246 11.08 -7.81 2.73
N LYS A 247 11.75 -7.11 1.80
CA LYS A 247 11.39 -5.73 1.50
C LYS A 247 9.99 -5.71 0.87
N GLY A 248 9.15 -4.78 1.30
CA GLY A 248 7.80 -4.62 0.76
C GLY A 248 6.78 -5.56 1.39
N ALA A 249 5.89 -6.08 0.54
CA ALA A 249 4.75 -6.88 0.90
C ALA A 249 5.05 -8.39 0.82
N ILE A 250 4.74 -9.15 1.86
CA ILE A 250 5.01 -10.59 1.92
C ILE A 250 3.70 -11.36 1.78
N TYR A 251 3.53 -12.14 0.72
CA TYR A 251 2.39 -13.04 0.57
C TYR A 251 2.43 -14.18 1.59
N LYS A 252 1.34 -14.39 2.33
CA LYS A 252 1.24 -15.41 3.37
C LYS A 252 0.41 -16.62 3.00
N GLY A 253 -0.49 -16.54 2.02
CA GLY A 253 -1.25 -17.70 1.57
C GLY A 253 -2.66 -17.35 1.13
N ARG A 254 -3.59 -18.28 1.27
CA ARG A 254 -5.00 -18.13 0.87
C ARG A 254 -5.93 -18.54 2.01
N TRP A 255 -6.99 -17.76 2.22
CA TRP A 255 -8.07 -18.03 3.16
C TRP A 255 -9.42 -17.75 2.48
N GLY A 256 -10.18 -18.79 2.17
CA GLY A 256 -11.43 -18.73 1.42
C GLY A 256 -11.21 -18.16 0.01
N ASN A 257 -12.05 -17.21 -0.37
CA ASN A 257 -11.89 -16.48 -1.63
C ASN A 257 -10.79 -15.40 -1.59
N LEU A 258 -10.16 -15.20 -0.43
CA LEU A 258 -9.14 -14.18 -0.23
C LEU A 258 -7.75 -14.76 -0.41
N THR A 259 -6.92 -14.12 -1.23
CA THR A 259 -5.47 -14.23 -1.13
C THR A 259 -5.06 -13.54 0.18
N SER A 260 -4.75 -14.36 1.18
CA SER A 260 -4.47 -13.93 2.55
C SER A 260 -3.05 -13.36 2.67
N GLY A 261 -3.02 -12.08 3.00
CA GLY A 261 -2.00 -11.47 3.84
C GLY A 261 -0.74 -11.09 3.10
N TYR A 262 -0.75 -9.93 2.46
CA TYR A 262 0.48 -9.18 2.22
C TYR A 262 0.87 -8.45 3.51
N ILE A 263 2.00 -8.83 4.12
CA ILE A 263 2.57 -8.08 5.25
C ILE A 263 3.40 -6.94 4.69
N THR A 264 2.96 -5.69 4.87
CA THR A 264 3.81 -4.54 4.53
C THR A 264 4.79 -4.25 5.68
N THR A 265 6.07 -4.51 5.43
CA THR A 265 7.15 -4.11 6.35
C THR A 265 7.83 -2.85 5.80
N GLY A 266 7.22 -1.68 6.05
CA GLY A 266 7.74 -0.40 5.59
C GLY A 266 7.02 0.80 6.23
N LEU A 267 7.65 1.97 6.20
CA LEU A 267 7.34 3.25 6.89
C LEU A 267 5.86 3.71 6.96
N LEU A 268 4.95 3.11 6.20
CA LEU A 268 3.50 3.33 6.26
C LEU A 268 2.92 3.23 7.69
N THR A 269 3.51 2.38 8.54
CA THR A 269 3.05 2.19 9.92
C THR A 269 3.34 3.39 10.84
N ARG A 270 4.36 4.22 10.57
CA ARG A 270 4.69 5.35 11.47
C ARG A 270 3.87 6.62 11.18
N SER A 271 3.47 6.86 9.92
CA SER A 271 2.69 8.06 9.59
C SER A 271 1.22 7.95 9.98
N ILE A 272 0.65 6.73 9.99
CA ILE A 272 -0.77 6.50 10.28
C ILE A 272 -1.03 6.36 11.80
N MET A 273 -0.06 5.84 12.58
CA MET A 273 -0.19 5.72 14.04
C MET A 273 -0.10 7.04 14.83
N SER A 274 0.26 8.18 14.22
CA SER A 274 0.34 9.45 14.96
C SER A 274 -1.01 10.15 15.15
N ARG A 275 -2.10 9.65 14.55
CA ARG A 275 -3.45 10.24 14.66
C ARG A 275 -4.46 9.46 15.52
N SER A 276 -4.02 8.42 16.25
CA SER A 276 -4.84 7.79 17.29
C SER A 276 -4.07 7.67 18.61
N ARG A 277 -4.09 8.76 19.36
CA ARG A 277 -4.05 8.74 20.82
C ARG A 277 -5.34 9.34 21.33
#